data_AF-A0A7W1T0W0-F1
#
_entry.id   AF-A0A7W1T0W0-F1
#
_cell.length_a   1.000
_cell.length_b   1.000
_cell.length_c   1.000
_cell.angle_alpha   90.00
_cell.angle_beta   90.00
_cell.angle_gamma   90.00
#
_symmetry.space_group_name_H-M   'P 1'
#
loop_
_entity.id
_entity.type
_entity.pdbx_description
1 polymer ?
#
loop_
_entity_poly.entity_id
_entity_poly.type
_entity_poly.pdbx_seq_one_letter_code
_entity_poly.pdbx_strand_id
1 'polypeptide(L)'
;MKPRSIVCVLSMFLLLFANSTLSSAQRFVRAPIYSAGNPTVSVASGDFNGDGNADLVFLGNADSAVITIRLGVGNGKFNNGQQITLTGLAGGIVAGDWNKDGLLDLAATTGSTKMGFVSILLGNGDGTFNLTGTFSSGGAGPLVSGDLNGDGYSDLVIVDGDQLSILLGLGGGKFGNPTLLGGFVNPAYGVALADLNLDGKFDILAYETDELDGPSYLRVFVGNGDGTFASPKTYNAAFYTFAGPAIGDFNHDGIPDVALSGLQLSVYIGRGDGTLKPPVYYDGPPSQGDVLAAVDLNRDGNLDLISVDEFSNDVSVNLGNADGTFKGASIFGVDECPRTLAVADFNNDGNLDAAVPDLYASNFVELAGDGTGKFVSHRDYVVPQHGYSVSIAAGYMDADKNLDLVLLDDIYHQITVFPGNKNGAFRPGTTYPTTVKSTWLSVADLNGDGKNDVVTADGTNNTVSVYLGNGNGTLQNPVTYATGSDPTFVASADVNGDGKLDLITANTNSFSVLLASGSGYLSHVDYTVSLPAKFAFGDFNADGKLDLVIGNIKGTANVFTGNGDGTFTAGMKISVGGTV
;
A
#
# COMPACT_ATOMS: atom_id res chain seq x y z
N MET A 1 18.96 -33.85 16.08
CA MET A 1 17.98 -32.79 15.72
C MET A 1 18.54 -32.02 14.52
N LYS A 2 17.68 -31.51 13.62
CA LYS A 2 18.07 -30.50 12.62
C LYS A 2 17.30 -29.21 12.95
N PRO A 3 17.90 -28.02 12.88
CA PRO A 3 17.12 -26.80 12.83
C PRO A 3 16.31 -26.79 11.52
N ARG A 4 15.04 -26.42 11.60
CA ARG A 4 14.26 -25.98 10.44
C ARG A 4 14.47 -24.47 10.32
N SER A 5 15.43 -24.05 9.50
CA SER A 5 15.48 -22.67 9.04
C SER A 5 14.38 -22.49 7.99
N ILE A 6 13.16 -22.22 8.46
CA ILE A 6 12.10 -21.65 7.62
C ILE A 6 12.42 -20.17 7.55
N VAL A 7 12.65 -19.68 6.33
CA VAL A 7 12.91 -18.27 6.06
C VAL A 7 11.61 -17.73 5.48
N CYS A 8 10.75 -17.19 6.35
CA CYS A 8 9.63 -16.34 5.92
C CYS A 8 10.22 -15.01 5.45
N VAL A 9 9.91 -14.64 4.21
CA VAL A 9 10.19 -13.33 3.60
C VAL A 9 9.07 -13.09 2.60
N LEU A 10 8.06 -12.32 3.01
CA LEU A 10 7.24 -11.51 2.09
C LEU A 10 6.37 -10.56 2.91
N SER A 11 6.77 -9.29 3.02
CA SER A 11 6.00 -8.26 3.72
C SER A 11 4.69 -7.93 2.98
N MET A 12 3.64 -7.57 3.74
CA MET A 12 2.32 -7.23 3.20
C MET A 12 1.76 -5.98 3.90
N PHE A 13 1.08 -5.10 3.16
CA PHE A 13 0.41 -3.93 3.73
C PHE A 13 -1.05 -4.22 4.10
N LEU A 14 -1.56 -3.57 5.15
CA LEU A 14 -2.97 -3.56 5.56
C LEU A 14 -3.61 -2.19 5.25
N LEU A 15 -4.92 -2.18 5.02
CA LEU A 15 -5.75 -1.00 4.92
C LEU A 15 -7.03 -1.25 5.70
N LEU A 16 -7.38 -0.35 6.62
CA LEU A 16 -8.51 -0.50 7.53
C LEU A 16 -9.65 0.42 7.12
N PHE A 17 -10.82 -0.17 6.91
CA PHE A 17 -12.04 0.56 6.60
C PHE A 17 -12.70 1.06 7.89
N ALA A 18 -12.26 2.23 8.37
CA ALA A 18 -13.07 3.01 9.30
C ALA A 18 -14.37 3.43 8.58
N ASN A 19 -15.52 2.93 9.04
CA ASN A 19 -16.84 3.28 8.50
C ASN A 19 -17.23 4.72 8.88
N SER A 20 -16.61 5.70 8.24
CA SER A 20 -17.08 7.09 8.26
C SER A 20 -18.42 7.18 7.50
N THR A 21 -19.40 7.88 8.06
CA THR A 21 -20.78 7.86 7.55
C THR A 21 -20.96 8.80 6.35
N LEU A 22 -20.53 8.36 5.17
CA LEU A 22 -20.85 8.96 3.87
C LEU A 22 -21.61 7.96 2.98
N SER A 23 -22.36 8.50 2.02
CA SER A 23 -23.33 7.75 1.21
C SER A 23 -22.75 7.37 -0.16
N SER A 24 -22.84 6.09 -0.54
CA SER A 24 -22.39 5.48 -1.83
C SER A 24 -20.87 5.55 -2.11
N ALA A 25 -20.32 4.58 -2.87
CA ALA A 25 -18.88 4.32 -3.03
C ALA A 25 -18.56 3.67 -4.41
N GLN A 26 -17.30 3.53 -4.92
CA GLN A 26 -16.96 3.00 -6.29
C GLN A 26 -15.79 1.95 -6.39
N ARG A 27 -15.72 1.14 -7.49
CA ARG A 27 -14.95 -0.16 -7.67
C ARG A 27 -13.96 -0.39 -8.89
N PHE A 28 -13.29 0.58 -9.54
CA PHE A 28 -11.97 0.48 -10.28
C PHE A 28 -11.65 -0.32 -11.60
N VAL A 29 -10.34 -0.69 -11.89
CA VAL A 29 -9.69 -2.01 -12.41
C VAL A 29 -9.46 -2.47 -13.96
N ARG A 30 -8.61 -3.35 -14.68
CA ARG A 30 -7.44 -4.41 -14.74
C ARG A 30 -6.27 -4.52 -15.79
N ALA A 31 -5.29 -5.45 -15.65
CA ALA A 31 -4.30 -5.77 -16.71
C ALA A 31 -3.71 -7.22 -16.84
N PRO A 32 -2.88 -7.47 -17.88
CA PRO A 32 -1.91 -8.56 -17.98
C PRO A 32 -0.51 -8.28 -17.38
N ILE A 33 0.34 -9.32 -17.37
CA ILE A 33 1.66 -9.38 -16.71
C ILE A 33 2.80 -9.11 -17.70
N TYR A 34 3.80 -8.35 -17.26
CA TYR A 34 4.96 -7.96 -18.06
C TYR A 34 6.27 -8.33 -17.40
N SER A 35 7.14 -8.99 -18.16
CA SER A 35 8.53 -9.15 -17.73
C SER A 35 9.26 -7.81 -17.85
N ALA A 36 9.78 -7.35 -16.71
CA ALA A 36 10.74 -6.26 -16.60
C ALA A 36 12.12 -6.61 -17.20
N GLY A 37 12.32 -7.85 -17.67
CA GLY A 37 13.57 -8.39 -18.20
C GLY A 37 14.56 -8.75 -17.10
N ASN A 38 14.89 -7.78 -16.26
CA ASN A 38 15.92 -7.85 -15.23
C ASN A 38 15.30 -7.82 -13.81
N PRO A 39 16.00 -8.33 -12.77
CA PRO A 39 15.64 -8.05 -11.38
C PRO A 39 15.53 -6.52 -11.18
N THR A 40 14.32 -6.09 -10.85
CA THR A 40 13.92 -4.68 -10.82
C THR A 40 14.29 -4.05 -9.48
N VAL A 41 14.91 -2.88 -9.52
CA VAL A 41 15.22 -2.09 -8.31
C VAL A 41 14.14 -1.02 -8.07
N SER A 42 13.60 -0.39 -9.13
CA SER A 42 12.64 0.70 -9.01
C SER A 42 11.67 0.79 -10.20
N VAL A 43 10.53 1.47 -10.03
CA VAL A 43 9.41 1.52 -11.00
C VAL A 43 8.71 2.88 -11.06
N ALA A 44 8.66 3.51 -12.24
CA ALA A 44 7.88 4.71 -12.53
C ALA A 44 6.62 4.37 -13.36
N SER A 45 5.63 5.27 -13.38
CA SER A 45 4.50 5.25 -14.31
C SER A 45 4.12 6.68 -14.71
N GLY A 46 3.38 6.81 -15.79
CA GLY A 46 2.93 8.07 -16.37
C GLY A 46 2.31 7.81 -17.74
N ASP A 47 1.86 8.84 -18.45
CA ASP A 47 1.62 8.77 -19.89
C ASP A 47 2.84 9.36 -20.61
N PHE A 48 3.63 8.54 -21.32
CA PHE A 48 4.83 8.97 -22.05
C PHE A 48 4.63 9.01 -23.58
N ASN A 49 3.44 8.65 -24.08
CA ASN A 49 3.09 8.65 -25.51
C ASN A 49 1.92 9.58 -25.87
N GLY A 50 1.36 10.28 -24.88
CA GLY A 50 0.25 11.22 -25.02
C GLY A 50 -1.09 10.58 -25.41
N ASP A 51 -1.26 9.27 -25.24
CA ASP A 51 -2.46 8.54 -25.66
C ASP A 51 -3.56 8.40 -24.57
N GLY A 52 -3.32 9.00 -23.40
CA GLY A 52 -4.24 9.07 -22.27
C GLY A 52 -4.12 7.89 -21.30
N ASN A 53 -3.17 6.98 -21.50
CA ASN A 53 -3.06 5.74 -20.75
C ASN A 53 -1.80 5.70 -19.87
N ALA A 54 -1.89 5.02 -18.72
CA ALA A 54 -0.73 4.80 -17.87
C ALA A 54 0.22 3.75 -18.49
N ASP A 55 1.38 4.20 -18.94
CA ASP A 55 2.60 3.45 -19.24
C ASP A 55 3.33 2.99 -17.96
N LEU A 56 4.28 2.07 -18.11
CA LEU A 56 5.24 1.72 -17.06
C LEU A 56 6.68 1.79 -17.53
N VAL A 57 7.55 2.17 -16.59
CA VAL A 57 8.99 2.12 -16.78
C VAL A 57 9.64 1.41 -15.59
N PHE A 58 10.37 0.35 -15.91
CA PHE A 58 11.10 -0.47 -14.96
C PHE A 58 12.59 -0.14 -15.04
N LEU A 59 13.24 0.05 -13.90
CA LEU A 59 14.71 0.11 -13.80
C LEU A 59 15.22 -1.15 -13.11
N GLY A 60 16.08 -1.92 -13.77
CA GLY A 60 16.59 -3.20 -13.24
C GLY A 60 17.99 -3.58 -13.72
N ASN A 61 18.67 -4.43 -12.95
CA ASN A 61 20.07 -4.79 -13.17
C ASN A 61 20.23 -6.12 -13.93
N ALA A 62 20.95 -6.10 -15.06
CA ALA A 62 21.63 -7.27 -15.59
C ALA A 62 23.13 -7.10 -15.28
N ASP A 63 24.00 -7.13 -16.29
CA ASP A 63 25.40 -6.67 -16.18
C ASP A 63 25.52 -5.14 -16.00
N SER A 64 24.42 -4.41 -16.23
CA SER A 64 24.26 -2.96 -16.09
C SER A 64 22.78 -2.60 -15.90
N ALA A 65 22.52 -1.35 -15.53
CA ALA A 65 21.18 -0.78 -15.41
C ALA A 65 20.47 -0.73 -16.78
N VAL A 66 19.25 -1.28 -16.85
CA VAL A 66 18.40 -1.18 -18.04
C VAL A 66 17.07 -0.55 -17.66
N ILE A 67 16.78 0.58 -18.31
CA ILE A 67 15.43 1.14 -18.38
C ILE A 67 14.65 0.30 -19.40
N THR A 68 13.50 -0.24 -18.96
CA THR A 68 12.60 -1.03 -19.80
C THR A 68 11.23 -0.35 -19.81
N ILE A 69 10.87 0.23 -20.96
CA ILE A 69 9.60 0.94 -21.14
C ILE A 69 8.54 -0.02 -21.67
N ARG A 70 7.30 0.23 -21.23
CA ARG A 70 6.11 -0.52 -21.55
C ARG A 70 4.99 0.50 -21.80
N LEU A 71 4.56 0.62 -23.06
CA LEU A 71 3.64 1.66 -23.53
C LEU A 71 2.20 1.16 -23.51
N GLY A 72 1.36 1.78 -22.70
CA GLY A 72 -0.03 1.43 -22.47
C GLY A 72 -0.86 1.50 -23.74
N VAL A 73 -1.97 0.76 -23.75
CA VAL A 73 -3.00 0.86 -24.81
C VAL A 73 -4.40 0.83 -24.20
N GLY A 74 -4.56 1.44 -23.01
CA GLY A 74 -5.85 1.73 -22.37
C GLY A 74 -6.73 0.55 -21.96
N ASN A 75 -6.20 -0.66 -22.06
CA ASN A 75 -6.90 -1.92 -21.77
C ASN A 75 -6.01 -2.85 -20.94
N GLY A 76 -5.28 -2.27 -19.99
CA GLY A 76 -4.30 -2.95 -19.15
C GLY A 76 -3.03 -3.38 -19.85
N LYS A 77 -3.03 -3.49 -21.19
CA LYS A 77 -1.88 -3.98 -21.94
C LYS A 77 -0.90 -2.85 -22.12
N PHE A 78 0.37 -3.23 -22.07
CA PHE A 78 1.44 -2.50 -22.72
C PHE A 78 1.90 -3.20 -23.99
N ASN A 79 2.36 -2.41 -24.96
CA ASN A 79 3.33 -2.82 -25.97
C ASN A 79 4.75 -2.81 -25.37
N ASN A 80 5.68 -3.49 -26.05
CA ASN A 80 7.10 -3.28 -25.79
C ASN A 80 7.49 -1.87 -26.27
N GLY A 81 7.74 -0.96 -25.33
CA GLY A 81 8.41 0.30 -25.64
C GLY A 81 9.91 0.11 -25.86
N GLN A 82 10.63 1.23 -25.89
CA GLN A 82 12.09 1.25 -25.97
C GLN A 82 12.73 0.53 -24.77
N GLN A 83 13.94 -0.01 -24.97
CA GLN A 83 14.85 -0.35 -23.87
C GLN A 83 16.10 0.51 -23.98
N ILE A 84 16.57 1.03 -22.84
CA ILE A 84 17.68 1.96 -22.77
C ILE A 84 18.65 1.45 -21.70
N THR A 85 19.78 0.90 -22.14
CA THR A 85 20.88 0.52 -21.25
C THR A 85 21.62 1.77 -20.80
N LEU A 86 21.75 1.95 -19.48
CA LEU A 86 22.54 3.00 -18.85
C LEU A 86 23.84 2.42 -18.28
N THR A 87 24.84 3.28 -18.09
CA THR A 87 26.11 2.89 -17.48
C THR A 87 25.98 2.87 -15.95
N GLY A 88 26.48 1.80 -15.31
CA GLY A 88 26.42 1.60 -13.86
C GLY A 88 25.33 0.63 -13.42
N LEU A 89 25.16 0.45 -12.10
CA LEU A 89 24.07 -0.32 -11.50
C LEU A 89 22.87 0.59 -11.21
N ALA A 90 21.66 0.05 -11.29
CA ALA A 90 20.40 0.74 -11.06
C ALA A 90 20.18 1.11 -9.58
N GLY A 91 19.75 2.35 -9.35
CA GLY A 91 19.20 2.84 -8.09
C GLY A 91 17.67 3.01 -8.17
N GLY A 92 17.21 4.25 -8.30
CA GLY A 92 15.80 4.63 -8.42
C GLY A 92 15.42 5.17 -9.80
N ILE A 93 14.11 5.22 -10.09
CA ILE A 93 13.56 5.92 -11.27
C ILE A 93 12.26 6.65 -10.93
N VAL A 94 12.11 7.88 -11.44
CA VAL A 94 10.89 8.70 -11.33
C VAL A 94 10.50 9.29 -12.70
N ALA A 95 9.25 9.75 -12.79
CA ALA A 95 8.65 10.39 -13.96
C ALA A 95 8.14 11.79 -13.59
N GLY A 96 8.01 12.66 -14.58
CA GLY A 96 7.69 14.08 -14.44
C GLY A 96 7.91 14.81 -15.77
N ASP A 97 7.52 16.08 -15.85
CA ASP A 97 7.86 16.96 -16.98
C ASP A 97 8.99 17.90 -16.54
N TRP A 98 10.20 17.68 -17.06
CA TRP A 98 11.40 18.47 -16.76
C TRP A 98 11.74 19.48 -17.87
N ASN A 99 10.85 19.63 -18.85
CA ASN A 99 11.10 20.46 -20.02
C ASN A 99 10.00 21.53 -20.27
N LYS A 100 8.79 21.30 -19.74
CA LYS A 100 7.53 22.07 -19.88
C LYS A 100 6.93 22.05 -21.29
N ASP A 101 7.04 20.94 -22.02
CA ASP A 101 6.27 20.70 -23.25
C ASP A 101 4.95 19.94 -23.02
N GLY A 102 4.69 19.49 -21.78
CA GLY A 102 3.47 18.75 -21.41
C GLY A 102 3.58 17.24 -21.60
N LEU A 103 4.77 16.72 -21.89
CA LEU A 103 5.08 15.30 -21.99
C LEU A 103 5.86 14.85 -20.76
N LEU A 104 5.75 13.57 -20.40
CA LEU A 104 6.56 13.03 -19.31
C LEU A 104 7.91 12.52 -19.83
N ASP A 105 8.97 12.93 -19.15
CA ASP A 105 10.33 12.42 -19.32
C ASP A 105 10.62 11.35 -18.24
N LEU A 106 11.90 10.96 -18.12
CA LEU A 106 12.39 10.10 -17.04
C LEU A 106 13.67 10.64 -16.40
N ALA A 107 13.76 10.47 -15.08
CA ALA A 107 15.00 10.63 -14.32
C ALA A 107 15.35 9.30 -13.61
N ALA A 108 16.50 8.72 -13.95
CA ALA A 108 16.95 7.42 -13.44
C ALA A 108 18.37 7.50 -12.87
N THR A 109 18.57 7.03 -11.64
CA THR A 109 19.89 7.01 -10.99
C THR A 109 20.66 5.72 -11.27
N THR A 110 21.93 5.86 -11.62
CA THR A 110 22.85 4.74 -11.85
C THR A 110 24.25 4.99 -11.31
N GLY A 111 24.94 3.93 -10.88
CA GLY A 111 26.33 4.00 -10.39
C GLY A 111 26.51 3.27 -9.06
N SER A 112 26.97 4.00 -8.04
CA SER A 112 27.08 3.54 -6.66
C SER A 112 26.76 4.67 -5.67
N THR A 113 26.71 4.37 -4.36
CA THR A 113 26.38 5.30 -3.26
C THR A 113 27.41 6.42 -3.01
N LYS A 114 28.49 6.51 -3.80
CA LYS A 114 29.47 7.63 -3.79
C LYS A 114 30.04 7.97 -5.18
N MET A 115 29.53 7.34 -6.25
CA MET A 115 29.87 7.62 -7.65
C MET A 115 28.63 7.37 -8.53
N GLY A 116 27.56 8.10 -8.24
CA GLY A 116 26.29 8.04 -8.94
C GLY A 116 26.07 9.19 -9.92
N PHE A 117 25.22 8.89 -10.89
CA PHE A 117 24.73 9.80 -11.91
C PHE A 117 23.22 9.70 -11.99
N VAL A 118 22.54 10.81 -12.32
CA VAL A 118 21.18 10.75 -12.85
C VAL A 118 21.23 10.91 -14.36
N SER A 119 20.60 9.98 -15.07
CA SER A 119 20.36 10.08 -16.50
C SER A 119 18.96 10.63 -16.74
N ILE A 120 18.88 11.67 -17.57
CA ILE A 120 17.64 12.37 -17.92
C ILE A 120 17.32 12.06 -19.37
N LEU A 121 16.16 11.46 -19.57
CA LEU A 121 15.72 10.94 -20.85
C LEU A 121 14.44 11.67 -21.23
N LEU A 122 14.55 12.67 -22.11
CA LEU A 122 13.41 13.48 -22.54
C LEU A 122 12.42 12.63 -23.33
N GLY A 123 11.13 12.74 -23.02
CA GLY A 123 10.06 12.07 -23.75
C GLY A 123 9.86 12.72 -25.12
N ASN A 124 9.64 11.91 -26.15
CA ASN A 124 9.29 12.42 -27.49
C ASN A 124 7.78 12.51 -27.72
N GLY A 125 6.95 12.11 -26.74
CA GLY A 125 5.50 12.07 -26.87
C GLY A 125 5.00 10.94 -27.79
N ASP A 126 5.83 9.92 -28.01
CA ASP A 126 5.48 8.68 -28.72
C ASP A 126 5.89 7.42 -27.94
N GLY A 127 6.26 7.59 -26.66
CA GLY A 127 6.78 6.52 -25.80
C GLY A 127 8.24 6.12 -26.06
N THR A 128 8.94 6.86 -26.92
CA THR A 128 10.41 6.83 -27.01
C THR A 128 11.02 8.02 -26.27
N PHE A 129 12.25 7.84 -25.81
CA PHE A 129 13.00 8.84 -25.05
C PHE A 129 14.41 9.02 -25.60
N ASN A 130 14.86 10.27 -25.58
CA ASN A 130 16.23 10.64 -25.90
C ASN A 130 17.02 10.93 -24.62
N LEU A 131 18.09 10.18 -24.38
CA LEU A 131 19.06 10.47 -23.31
C LEU A 131 19.73 11.82 -23.61
N THR A 132 19.22 12.88 -23.01
CA THR A 132 19.60 14.28 -23.31
C THR A 132 20.69 14.79 -22.38
N GLY A 133 20.81 14.21 -21.17
CA GLY A 133 21.93 14.47 -20.27
C GLY A 133 22.15 13.36 -19.25
N THR A 134 23.40 13.19 -18.82
CA THR A 134 23.76 12.43 -17.63
C THR A 134 24.51 13.38 -16.71
N PHE A 135 23.93 13.67 -15.55
CA PHE A 135 24.43 14.62 -14.56
C PHE A 135 25.01 13.84 -13.38
N SER A 136 26.06 14.34 -12.73
CA SER A 136 26.53 13.73 -11.49
C SER A 136 25.51 13.99 -10.38
N SER A 137 25.03 12.93 -9.75
CA SER A 137 24.11 13.00 -8.60
C SER A 137 24.82 12.72 -7.27
N GLY A 138 26.15 12.57 -7.29
CA GLY A 138 26.95 12.08 -6.15
C GLY A 138 26.77 10.57 -5.95
N GLY A 139 25.52 10.12 -5.82
CA GLY A 139 25.14 8.73 -5.54
C GLY A 139 23.89 8.27 -6.28
N ALA A 140 23.59 6.99 -6.12
CA ALA A 140 22.57 6.28 -6.89
C ALA A 140 21.64 5.41 -6.02
N GLY A 141 21.10 6.00 -4.94
CA GLY A 141 20.02 5.39 -4.16
C GLY A 141 18.63 5.73 -4.71
N PRO A 142 17.57 5.50 -3.90
CA PRO A 142 16.21 5.99 -4.17
C PRO A 142 16.15 7.49 -4.44
N LEU A 143 15.11 7.93 -5.14
CA LEU A 143 14.86 9.35 -5.40
C LEU A 143 13.37 9.69 -5.44
N VAL A 144 13.08 10.96 -5.19
CA VAL A 144 11.75 11.59 -5.32
C VAL A 144 11.87 12.89 -6.10
N SER A 145 10.76 13.35 -6.66
CA SER A 145 10.67 14.52 -7.54
C SER A 145 9.54 15.45 -7.10
N GLY A 146 9.77 16.75 -7.18
CA GLY A 146 8.80 17.80 -6.83
C GLY A 146 9.39 19.18 -7.17
N ASP A 147 8.57 20.22 -7.26
CA ASP A 147 9.06 21.59 -7.39
C ASP A 147 9.48 22.12 -6.00
N LEU A 148 10.78 22.24 -5.75
CA LEU A 148 11.34 22.68 -4.47
C LEU A 148 11.69 24.18 -4.50
N ASN A 149 11.56 24.84 -5.66
CA ASN A 149 12.06 26.19 -5.92
C ASN A 149 10.99 27.20 -6.39
N GLY A 150 9.77 26.73 -6.68
CA GLY A 150 8.63 27.55 -7.08
C GLY A 150 8.65 28.08 -8.51
N ASP A 151 9.62 27.69 -9.35
CA ASP A 151 9.69 28.08 -10.76
C ASP A 151 8.83 27.19 -11.68
N GLY A 152 8.27 26.11 -11.14
CA GLY A 152 7.40 25.13 -11.79
C GLY A 152 8.14 23.99 -12.50
N TYR A 153 9.47 24.00 -12.60
CA TYR A 153 10.23 22.84 -13.09
C TYR A 153 10.41 21.85 -11.95
N SER A 154 10.26 20.55 -12.20
CA SER A 154 10.48 19.56 -11.15
C SER A 154 11.96 19.44 -10.83
N ASP A 155 12.31 19.52 -9.54
CA ASP A 155 13.63 19.22 -9.02
C ASP A 155 13.72 17.72 -8.61
N LEU A 156 14.92 17.26 -8.29
CA LEU A 156 15.17 15.88 -7.82
C LEU A 156 15.85 15.87 -6.45
N VAL A 157 15.37 14.99 -5.57
CA VAL A 157 16.02 14.63 -4.29
C VAL A 157 16.48 13.19 -4.39
N ILE A 158 17.79 12.97 -4.35
CA ILE A 158 18.42 11.65 -4.55
C ILE A 158 19.17 11.23 -3.29
N VAL A 159 19.02 9.97 -2.87
CA VAL A 159 19.85 9.35 -1.81
C VAL A 159 21.26 9.11 -2.34
N ASP A 160 22.26 9.69 -1.66
CA ASP A 160 23.69 9.60 -1.95
C ASP A 160 24.45 9.09 -0.72
N GLY A 161 24.07 7.88 -0.27
CA GLY A 161 24.69 7.23 0.88
C GLY A 161 24.48 8.02 2.17
N ASP A 162 25.52 8.71 2.64
CA ASP A 162 25.57 9.54 3.86
C ASP A 162 25.22 11.03 3.60
N GLN A 163 24.51 11.30 2.51
CA GLN A 163 23.90 12.60 2.20
C GLN A 163 22.72 12.44 1.23
N LEU A 164 21.96 13.53 1.00
CA LEU A 164 21.09 13.66 -0.16
C LEU A 164 21.70 14.63 -1.18
N SER A 165 21.41 14.42 -2.45
CA SER A 165 21.74 15.34 -3.54
C SER A 165 20.47 15.98 -4.09
N ILE A 166 20.39 17.30 -3.98
CA ILE A 166 19.35 18.13 -4.61
C ILE A 166 19.85 18.59 -5.97
N LEU A 167 19.16 18.20 -7.03
CA LEU A 167 19.44 18.67 -8.38
C LEU A 167 18.26 19.53 -8.81
N LEU A 168 18.47 20.85 -8.88
CA LEU A 168 17.43 21.78 -9.31
C LEU A 168 17.25 21.75 -10.83
N GLY A 169 16.00 21.73 -11.28
CA GLY A 169 15.62 21.83 -12.68
C GLY A 169 15.97 23.20 -13.24
N LEU A 170 16.46 23.23 -14.48
CA LEU A 170 16.78 24.46 -15.24
C LEU A 170 15.92 24.57 -16.51
N GLY A 171 14.89 23.73 -16.61
CA GLY A 171 14.12 23.49 -17.83
C GLY A 171 14.88 22.77 -18.94
N GLY A 172 14.15 22.33 -19.95
CA GLY A 172 14.71 21.62 -21.10
C GLY A 172 15.48 20.32 -20.77
N GLY A 173 15.07 19.59 -19.71
CA GLY A 173 15.75 18.38 -19.26
C GLY A 173 17.14 18.58 -18.65
N LYS A 174 17.44 19.80 -18.19
CA LYS A 174 18.75 20.17 -17.62
C LYS A 174 18.63 20.42 -16.13
N PHE A 175 19.71 20.08 -15.43
CA PHE A 175 19.83 20.27 -13.99
C PHE A 175 21.05 21.11 -13.63
N GLY A 176 20.96 21.77 -12.47
CA GLY A 176 22.11 22.36 -11.81
C GLY A 176 23.14 21.32 -11.36
N ASN A 177 24.27 21.80 -10.82
CA ASN A 177 25.17 20.91 -10.08
C ASN A 177 24.45 20.42 -8.81
N PRO A 178 24.72 19.18 -8.33
CA PRO A 178 24.11 18.67 -7.12
C PRO A 178 24.47 19.53 -5.91
N THR A 179 23.44 20.03 -5.22
CA THR A 179 23.56 20.67 -3.91
C THR A 179 23.41 19.61 -2.83
N LEU A 180 24.48 19.40 -2.07
CA LEU A 180 24.57 18.29 -1.12
C LEU A 180 23.95 18.67 0.23
N LEU A 181 22.88 17.98 0.61
CA LEU A 181 22.29 18.04 1.95
C LEU A 181 22.89 16.92 2.81
N GLY A 182 24.01 17.21 3.45
CA GLY A 182 24.70 16.28 4.34
C GLY A 182 24.23 16.34 5.79
N GLY A 183 24.99 15.70 6.68
CA GLY A 183 24.76 15.66 8.13
C GLY A 183 24.24 14.33 8.66
N PHE A 184 24.07 13.33 7.80
CA PHE A 184 23.72 11.96 8.16
C PHE A 184 24.78 11.30 9.04
N VAL A 185 24.34 10.38 9.89
CA VAL A 185 25.19 9.55 10.75
C VAL A 185 25.36 8.17 10.12
N ASN A 186 24.27 7.63 9.59
CA ASN A 186 24.21 6.37 8.84
C ASN A 186 23.80 6.62 7.38
N PRO A 187 23.87 5.63 6.48
CA PRO A 187 23.28 5.74 5.15
C PRO A 187 21.76 5.99 5.21
N ALA A 188 21.27 6.92 4.39
CA ALA A 188 19.83 7.09 4.18
C ALA A 188 19.26 5.84 3.47
N TYR A 189 18.20 5.27 4.03
CA TYR A 189 17.50 4.11 3.48
C TYR A 189 16.42 4.54 2.48
N GLY A 190 15.68 5.60 2.82
CA GLY A 190 14.65 6.17 1.94
C GLY A 190 14.37 7.64 2.19
N VAL A 191 13.55 8.21 1.32
CA VAL A 191 13.20 9.63 1.27
C VAL A 191 11.75 9.82 0.81
N ALA A 192 11.08 10.83 1.34
CA ALA A 192 9.73 11.26 0.98
C ALA A 192 9.65 12.80 0.96
N LEU A 193 8.66 13.34 0.26
CA LEU A 193 8.30 14.77 0.29
C LEU A 193 6.93 14.91 0.96
N ALA A 194 6.79 15.93 1.81
CA ALA A 194 5.50 16.36 2.36
C ALA A 194 5.56 17.86 2.68
N ASP A 195 4.41 18.51 2.82
CA ASP A 195 4.33 19.86 3.38
C ASP A 195 4.01 19.74 4.87
N LEU A 196 5.02 19.84 5.76
CA LEU A 196 4.85 19.67 7.21
C LEU A 196 4.53 20.99 7.94
N ASN A 197 4.37 22.09 7.19
CA ASN A 197 4.13 23.42 7.72
C ASN A 197 2.88 24.12 7.12
N LEU A 198 2.35 23.56 6.03
CA LEU A 198 1.20 24.01 5.25
C LEU A 198 1.37 25.39 4.60
N ASP A 199 2.60 25.77 4.24
CA ASP A 199 2.93 26.98 3.48
C ASP A 199 2.96 26.81 1.95
N GLY A 200 2.71 25.58 1.46
CA GLY A 200 2.57 25.25 0.04
C GLY A 200 3.86 24.78 -0.63
N LYS A 201 4.84 24.28 0.14
CA LYS A 201 6.16 23.84 -0.32
C LYS A 201 6.47 22.43 0.17
N PHE A 202 7.43 21.78 -0.49
CA PHE A 202 7.93 20.48 -0.05
C PHE A 202 9.06 20.60 0.98
N ASP A 203 8.81 20.08 2.17
CA ASP A 203 9.82 19.62 3.11
C ASP A 203 10.30 18.21 2.71
N ILE A 204 11.55 17.88 3.01
CA ILE A 204 12.12 16.54 2.76
C ILE A 204 12.18 15.76 4.07
N LEU A 205 11.57 14.58 4.08
CA LEU A 205 11.72 13.58 5.12
C LEU A 205 12.68 12.50 4.61
N ALA A 206 13.76 12.22 5.34
CA ALA A 206 14.69 11.14 5.01
C ALA A 206 14.99 10.29 6.24
N TYR A 207 14.90 8.97 6.10
CA TYR A 207 15.11 8.03 7.21
C TYR A 207 16.38 7.21 6.94
N GLU A 208 17.25 7.14 7.94
CA GLU A 208 18.56 6.47 7.90
C GLU A 208 18.60 5.37 8.95
N THR A 209 19.24 4.24 8.63
CA THR A 209 19.37 3.10 9.53
C THR A 209 20.77 2.51 9.42
N ASP A 210 21.26 1.93 10.50
CA ASP A 210 22.47 1.11 10.49
C ASP A 210 22.06 -0.36 10.39
N GLU A 211 22.64 -1.08 9.44
CA GLU A 211 22.38 -2.51 9.21
C GLU A 211 23.05 -3.40 10.28
N LEU A 212 23.90 -2.83 11.15
CA LEU A 212 24.81 -3.53 12.08
C LEU A 212 24.57 -3.15 13.56
N ASP A 213 23.31 -3.22 14.02
CA ASP A 213 22.86 -2.93 15.40
C ASP A 213 22.99 -1.45 15.85
N GLY A 214 23.18 -0.51 14.92
CA GLY A 214 23.28 0.93 15.21
C GLY A 214 21.94 1.69 15.22
N PRO A 215 21.90 2.88 15.82
CA PRO A 215 20.67 3.67 16.00
C PRO A 215 20.17 4.27 14.68
N SER A 216 18.89 4.16 14.37
CA SER A 216 18.27 4.81 13.21
C SER A 216 17.91 6.28 13.50
N TYR A 217 17.71 7.10 12.46
CA TYR A 217 17.26 8.50 12.59
C TYR A 217 16.24 8.88 11.51
N LEU A 218 15.35 9.83 11.83
CA LEU A 218 14.56 10.60 10.88
C LEU A 218 15.16 12.00 10.74
N ARG A 219 15.29 12.49 9.50
CA ARG A 219 15.65 13.87 9.19
C ARG A 219 14.49 14.60 8.56
N VAL A 220 14.33 15.85 8.95
CA VAL A 220 13.48 16.81 8.26
C VAL A 220 14.33 17.99 7.79
N PHE A 221 14.24 18.30 6.50
CA PHE A 221 14.81 19.50 5.88
C PHE A 221 13.63 20.39 5.46
N VAL A 222 13.46 21.53 6.13
CA VAL A 222 12.36 22.45 5.84
C VAL A 222 12.65 23.21 4.54
N GLY A 223 11.72 23.20 3.60
CA GLY A 223 11.86 23.82 2.28
C GLY A 223 11.67 25.34 2.34
N ASN A 224 12.65 26.11 1.88
CA ASN A 224 12.48 27.56 1.77
C ASN A 224 11.57 27.95 0.60
N GLY A 225 11.45 27.09 -0.42
CA GLY A 225 10.71 27.35 -1.66
C GLY A 225 11.53 28.10 -2.70
N ASP A 226 12.85 27.99 -2.64
CA ASP A 226 13.83 28.53 -3.60
C ASP A 226 14.90 27.47 -3.98
N GLY A 227 14.61 26.19 -3.74
CA GLY A 227 15.53 25.07 -3.92
C GLY A 227 16.54 24.91 -2.79
N THR A 228 16.56 25.82 -1.81
CA THR A 228 17.36 25.69 -0.59
C THR A 228 16.52 25.21 0.60
N PHE A 229 17.21 24.63 1.58
CA PHE A 229 16.59 24.03 2.76
C PHE A 229 17.20 24.59 4.05
N ALA A 230 16.40 24.63 5.11
CA ALA A 230 16.91 24.83 6.45
C ALA A 230 17.90 23.71 6.84
N SER A 231 18.86 24.00 7.74
CA SER A 231 19.76 22.98 8.26
C SER A 231 18.97 21.86 8.93
N PRO A 232 19.26 20.58 8.62
CA PRO A 232 18.39 19.46 9.00
C PRO A 232 18.09 19.39 10.49
N LYS A 233 16.84 19.08 10.80
CA LYS A 233 16.46 18.60 12.13
C LYS A 233 16.62 17.08 12.14
N THR A 234 17.63 16.60 12.85
CA THR A 234 17.78 15.17 13.16
C THR A 234 16.89 14.82 14.34
N TYR A 235 16.09 13.78 14.18
CA TYR A 235 15.33 13.11 15.22
C TYR A 235 15.84 11.67 15.32
N ASN A 236 16.00 11.16 16.53
CA ASN A 236 16.29 9.74 16.71
C ASN A 236 15.07 8.92 16.22
N ALA A 237 15.30 7.75 15.64
CA ALA A 237 14.25 6.79 15.29
C ALA A 237 14.48 5.47 16.02
N ALA A 238 13.48 4.59 16.04
CA ALA A 238 13.66 3.23 16.50
C ALA A 238 14.68 2.51 15.60
N PHE A 239 15.58 1.74 16.22
CA PHE A 239 16.51 0.85 15.53
C PHE A 239 15.76 0.00 14.51
N TYR A 240 16.40 -0.30 13.37
CA TYR A 240 15.82 -1.08 12.28
C TYR A 240 14.52 -0.48 11.69
N THR A 241 14.47 0.85 11.55
CA THR A 241 13.40 1.50 10.76
C THR A 241 13.59 1.20 9.27
N PHE A 242 12.75 0.31 8.73
CA PHE A 242 12.75 -0.08 7.31
C PHE A 242 11.50 0.38 6.55
N ALA A 243 10.35 0.42 7.23
CA ALA A 243 9.09 0.86 6.65
C ALA A 243 9.07 2.38 6.38
N GLY A 244 8.33 2.79 5.36
CA GLY A 244 8.07 4.21 5.07
C GLY A 244 7.26 4.91 6.16
N PRO A 245 7.31 6.25 6.23
CA PRO A 245 6.53 7.02 7.18
C PRO A 245 5.02 6.90 6.91
N ALA A 246 4.25 6.57 7.94
CA ALA A 246 2.84 6.92 7.99
C ALA A 246 2.73 8.40 8.34
N ILE A 247 1.90 9.15 7.60
CA ILE A 247 1.70 10.60 7.78
C ILE A 247 0.20 10.84 7.97
N GLY A 248 -0.17 11.64 8.96
CA GLY A 248 -1.55 11.94 9.33
C GLY A 248 -1.62 12.99 10.44
N ASP A 249 -2.81 13.36 10.89
CA ASP A 249 -3.00 14.25 12.03
C ASP A 249 -3.38 13.39 13.26
N PHE A 250 -2.45 13.19 14.21
CA PHE A 250 -2.65 12.34 15.39
C PHE A 250 -3.03 13.15 16.64
N ASN A 251 -3.04 14.49 16.56
CA ASN A 251 -3.36 15.38 17.68
C ASN A 251 -4.49 16.39 17.40
N HIS A 252 -5.10 16.28 16.23
CA HIS A 252 -6.22 17.10 15.74
C HIS A 252 -5.93 18.61 15.75
N ASP A 253 -4.66 19.02 15.62
CA ASP A 253 -4.27 20.43 15.49
C ASP A 253 -4.19 20.91 14.02
N GLY A 254 -4.38 20.00 13.06
CA GLY A 254 -4.43 20.27 11.62
C GLY A 254 -3.07 20.26 10.93
N ILE A 255 -1.98 19.95 11.64
CA ILE A 255 -0.62 19.85 11.10
C ILE A 255 -0.26 18.37 10.86
N PRO A 256 0.49 18.03 9.78
CA PRO A 256 0.95 16.66 9.59
C PRO A 256 1.96 16.18 10.64
N ASP A 257 1.59 15.09 11.31
CA ASP A 257 2.43 14.25 12.15
C ASP A 257 3.04 13.09 11.35
N VAL A 258 4.03 12.41 11.93
CA VAL A 258 4.76 11.30 11.32
C VAL A 258 4.86 10.12 12.29
N ALA A 259 4.68 8.90 11.80
CA ALA A 259 4.98 7.66 12.52
C ALA A 259 5.88 6.74 11.68
N LEU A 260 6.88 6.12 12.32
CA LEU A 260 7.83 5.18 11.72
C LEU A 260 7.88 3.87 12.52
N SER A 261 7.98 2.75 11.80
CA SER A 261 8.08 1.40 12.38
C SER A 261 9.52 0.87 12.31
N GLY A 262 10.05 0.49 13.47
CA GLY A 262 11.26 -0.31 13.66
C GLY A 262 11.08 -1.21 14.88
N LEU A 263 12.13 -1.49 15.66
CA LEU A 263 12.02 -2.30 16.90
C LEU A 263 11.03 -1.71 17.95
N GLN A 264 10.71 -0.43 17.82
CA GLN A 264 9.67 0.29 18.55
C GLN A 264 8.89 1.15 17.54
N LEU A 265 7.67 1.52 17.87
CA LEU A 265 6.96 2.57 17.15
C LEU A 265 7.56 3.94 17.54
N SER A 266 7.92 4.75 16.55
CA SER A 266 8.43 6.12 16.74
C SER A 266 7.43 7.13 16.21
N VAL A 267 6.85 7.95 17.07
CA VAL A 267 5.88 8.99 16.68
C VAL A 267 6.47 10.38 16.88
N TYR A 268 6.29 11.25 15.89
CA TYR A 268 6.80 12.61 15.83
C TYR A 268 5.65 13.55 15.49
N ILE A 269 5.30 14.42 16.43
CA ILE A 269 4.16 15.33 16.27
C ILE A 269 4.63 16.67 15.72
N GLY A 270 3.91 17.23 14.75
CA GLY A 270 4.20 18.47 14.05
C GLY A 270 4.23 19.71 14.95
N ARG A 271 4.70 20.82 14.38
CA ARG A 271 4.76 22.14 15.04
C ARG A 271 4.22 23.29 14.17
N GLY A 272 3.92 23.03 12.90
CA GLY A 272 3.50 24.05 11.94
C GLY A 272 4.64 24.98 11.47
N ASP A 273 5.89 24.67 11.84
CA ASP A 273 7.10 25.38 11.40
C ASP A 273 8.03 24.48 10.56
N GLY A 274 7.49 23.37 10.06
CA GLY A 274 8.21 22.33 9.31
C GLY A 274 9.07 21.43 10.19
N THR A 275 9.12 21.69 11.49
CA THR A 275 9.87 20.85 12.43
C THR A 275 8.93 20.00 13.29
N LEU A 276 9.41 18.85 13.70
CA LEU A 276 8.69 17.92 14.57
C LEU A 276 9.08 18.15 16.04
N LYS A 277 8.23 17.69 16.96
CA LYS A 277 8.56 17.49 18.38
C LYS A 277 9.52 16.28 18.49
N PRO A 278 10.34 16.16 19.57
CA PRO A 278 11.17 14.96 19.77
C PRO A 278 10.31 13.70 19.75
N PRO A 279 10.84 12.56 19.26
CA PRO A 279 10.09 11.31 19.18
C PRO A 279 9.53 10.91 20.55
N VAL A 280 8.30 10.41 20.56
CA VAL A 280 7.84 9.52 21.62
C VAL A 280 7.97 8.10 21.10
N TYR A 281 8.63 7.25 21.88
CA TYR A 281 8.77 5.83 21.60
C TYR A 281 7.69 5.06 22.34
N TYR A 282 7.11 4.08 21.66
CA TYR A 282 6.21 3.12 22.27
C TYR A 282 6.84 1.74 22.22
N ASP A 283 7.12 1.21 23.42
CA ASP A 283 7.55 -0.17 23.60
C ASP A 283 6.46 -1.13 23.10
N GLY A 284 6.88 -2.08 22.27
CA GLY A 284 6.09 -3.19 21.76
C GLY A 284 6.98 -4.44 21.63
N PRO A 285 6.53 -5.50 20.95
CA PRO A 285 7.44 -6.56 20.50
C PRO A 285 8.48 -5.96 19.52
N PRO A 286 9.68 -6.55 19.42
CA PRO A 286 10.81 -5.99 18.66
C PRO A 286 10.57 -6.11 17.14
N SER A 287 9.82 -5.16 16.58
CA SER A 287 9.26 -5.31 15.24
C SER A 287 10.28 -5.25 14.11
N GLN A 288 10.10 -6.16 13.16
CA GLN A 288 10.43 -5.95 11.75
C GLN A 288 9.09 -5.79 11.00
N GLY A 289 8.24 -4.86 11.46
CA GLY A 289 6.83 -4.83 11.14
C GLY A 289 6.50 -4.50 9.68
N ASP A 290 5.88 -5.47 9.00
CA ASP A 290 5.35 -5.37 7.63
C ASP A 290 4.24 -4.31 7.48
N VAL A 291 3.46 -4.11 8.56
CA VAL A 291 2.24 -3.31 8.60
C VAL A 291 2.36 -2.23 9.67
N LEU A 292 2.07 -0.99 9.30
CA LEU A 292 1.63 0.05 10.22
C LEU A 292 0.42 0.76 9.60
N ALA A 293 -0.69 0.88 10.34
CA ALA A 293 -1.90 1.53 9.87
C ALA A 293 -2.58 2.36 10.99
N ALA A 294 -3.15 3.50 10.61
CA ALA A 294 -3.87 4.41 11.50
C ALA A 294 -5.40 4.22 11.37
N VAL A 295 -6.11 4.10 12.49
CA VAL A 295 -7.55 3.80 12.56
C VAL A 295 -8.08 4.17 13.95
N ASP A 296 -9.33 4.62 14.07
CA ASP A 296 -9.98 4.75 15.38
C ASP A 296 -10.58 3.39 15.80
N LEU A 297 -9.92 2.69 16.74
CA LEU A 297 -10.37 1.37 17.24
C LEU A 297 -11.33 1.51 18.43
N ASN A 298 -11.14 2.55 19.24
CA ASN A 298 -11.87 2.72 20.49
C ASN A 298 -13.12 3.63 20.35
N ARG A 299 -13.26 4.31 19.21
CA ARG A 299 -14.34 5.23 18.82
C ARG A 299 -14.39 6.52 19.65
N ASP A 300 -13.26 7.00 20.14
CA ASP A 300 -13.12 8.32 20.79
C ASP A 300 -12.84 9.48 19.80
N GLY A 301 -12.71 9.17 18.51
CA GLY A 301 -12.52 10.14 17.42
C GLY A 301 -11.05 10.34 17.01
N ASN A 302 -10.11 9.67 17.68
CA ASN A 302 -8.67 9.82 17.45
C ASN A 302 -8.12 8.65 16.61
N LEU A 303 -7.01 8.90 15.91
CA LEU A 303 -6.28 7.83 15.23
C LEU A 303 -5.48 7.01 16.26
N ASP A 304 -5.89 5.76 16.50
CA ASP A 304 -5.06 4.70 17.07
C ASP A 304 -4.11 4.13 15.98
N LEU A 305 -3.08 3.39 16.38
CA LEU A 305 -2.13 2.71 15.49
C LEU A 305 -2.09 1.20 15.78
N ILE A 306 -2.29 0.39 14.74
CA ILE A 306 -2.28 -1.07 14.81
C ILE A 306 -1.24 -1.68 13.85
N SER A 307 -0.57 -2.74 14.31
CA SER A 307 0.39 -3.53 13.54
C SER A 307 0.29 -5.03 13.84
N VAL A 308 0.81 -5.83 12.92
CA VAL A 308 1.03 -7.28 13.05
C VAL A 308 2.51 -7.58 12.85
N ASP A 309 3.01 -8.58 13.57
CA ASP A 309 4.41 -9.00 13.54
C ASP A 309 4.51 -10.52 13.30
N GLU A 310 5.04 -10.93 12.14
CA GLU A 310 5.19 -12.36 11.80
C GLU A 310 6.38 -13.07 12.48
N PHE A 311 7.24 -12.32 13.19
CA PHE A 311 8.37 -12.85 13.95
C PHE A 311 8.06 -13.01 15.43
N SER A 312 7.22 -12.15 16.01
CA SER A 312 6.78 -12.25 17.41
C SER A 312 5.47 -13.03 17.60
N ASN A 313 4.67 -13.17 16.54
CA ASN A 313 3.29 -13.69 16.55
C ASN A 313 2.34 -12.85 17.41
N ASP A 314 2.46 -11.52 17.37
CA ASP A 314 1.57 -10.59 18.10
C ASP A 314 0.77 -9.66 17.17
N VAL A 315 -0.42 -9.27 17.62
CA VAL A 315 -1.06 -8.01 17.25
C VAL A 315 -0.67 -6.95 18.28
N SER A 316 -0.24 -5.77 17.83
CA SER A 316 0.06 -4.63 18.72
C SER A 316 -0.89 -3.47 18.46
N VAL A 317 -1.52 -2.96 19.51
CA VAL A 317 -2.40 -1.80 19.47
C VAL A 317 -1.85 -0.68 20.36
N ASN A 318 -1.58 0.48 19.76
CA ASN A 318 -1.18 1.71 20.42
C ASN A 318 -2.34 2.70 20.27
N LEU A 319 -2.90 3.21 21.36
CA LEU A 319 -4.16 3.98 21.29
C LEU A 319 -3.92 5.48 21.38
N GLY A 320 -4.46 6.30 20.49
CA GLY A 320 -4.33 7.76 20.52
C GLY A 320 -4.88 8.37 21.82
N ASN A 321 -4.41 9.55 22.20
CA ASN A 321 -4.88 10.31 23.37
C ASN A 321 -5.40 11.72 23.00
N ALA A 322 -5.73 11.96 21.73
CA ALA A 322 -6.06 13.27 21.14
C ALA A 322 -4.94 14.33 21.19
N ASP A 323 -3.78 14.06 21.82
CA ASP A 323 -2.67 15.01 21.97
C ASP A 323 -1.41 14.62 21.17
N GLY A 324 -1.54 13.63 20.28
CA GLY A 324 -0.44 13.03 19.52
C GLY A 324 0.40 12.04 20.33
N THR A 325 0.09 11.81 21.60
CA THR A 325 0.64 10.68 22.34
C THR A 325 -0.25 9.46 22.22
N PHE A 326 0.37 8.28 22.28
CA PHE A 326 -0.30 7.00 22.32
C PHE A 326 -0.20 6.35 23.70
N LYS A 327 -1.19 5.54 24.06
CA LYS A 327 -1.14 4.58 25.17
C LYS A 327 -0.22 3.44 24.71
N GLY A 328 0.79 3.10 25.52
CA GLY A 328 1.81 2.10 25.16
C GLY A 328 1.20 0.74 24.81
N ALA A 329 1.87 0.00 23.92
CA ALA A 329 1.30 -1.11 23.18
C ALA A 329 0.58 -2.12 24.08
N SER A 330 -0.70 -2.32 23.79
CA SER A 330 -1.41 -3.52 24.24
C SER A 330 -1.09 -4.63 23.24
N ILE A 331 -0.32 -5.61 23.71
CA ILE A 331 0.21 -6.72 22.92
C ILE A 331 -0.71 -7.93 23.11
N PHE A 332 -1.12 -8.54 22.01
CA PHE A 332 -2.02 -9.67 21.98
C PHE A 332 -1.40 -10.78 21.13
N GLY A 333 -0.82 -11.78 21.80
CA GLY A 333 -0.27 -12.96 21.15
C GLY A 333 -1.35 -13.77 20.45
N VAL A 334 -1.00 -14.27 19.28
CA VAL A 334 -1.72 -15.26 18.47
C VAL A 334 -0.77 -16.45 18.19
N ASP A 335 -1.19 -17.47 17.42
CA ASP A 335 -0.45 -18.74 17.38
C ASP A 335 0.75 -18.73 16.43
N GLU A 336 0.57 -18.53 15.10
CA GLU A 336 1.69 -18.70 14.15
C GLU A 336 1.61 -17.85 12.86
N CYS A 337 2.55 -16.90 12.72
CA CYS A 337 2.79 -16.00 11.57
C CYS A 337 1.56 -15.20 11.10
N PRO A 338 1.02 -14.27 11.93
CA PRO A 338 -0.05 -13.37 11.52
C PRO A 338 0.41 -12.39 10.43
N ARG A 339 -0.35 -12.34 9.33
CA ARG A 339 -0.05 -11.48 8.14
C ARG A 339 -1.18 -10.54 7.74
N THR A 340 -2.33 -10.66 8.39
CA THR A 340 -3.52 -9.83 8.17
C THR A 340 -4.44 -9.96 9.37
N LEU A 341 -5.42 -9.07 9.48
CA LEU A 341 -6.49 -9.14 10.47
C LEU A 341 -7.77 -8.50 9.89
N ALA A 342 -8.92 -8.85 10.45
CA ALA A 342 -10.19 -8.13 10.22
C ALA A 342 -10.67 -7.50 11.53
N VAL A 343 -11.14 -6.25 11.49
CA VAL A 343 -11.68 -5.53 12.67
C VAL A 343 -13.16 -5.28 12.46
N ALA A 344 -14.01 -5.70 13.41
CA ALA A 344 -15.45 -5.50 13.37
C ALA A 344 -16.09 -5.69 14.76
N ASP A 345 -17.36 -5.31 14.90
CA ASP A 345 -18.18 -5.61 16.09
C ASP A 345 -18.83 -7.00 15.90
N PHE A 346 -18.10 -8.09 16.15
CA PHE A 346 -18.62 -9.45 15.93
C PHE A 346 -19.71 -9.79 16.94
N ASN A 347 -19.62 -9.23 18.14
CA ASN A 347 -20.43 -9.61 19.28
C ASN A 347 -21.71 -8.75 19.48
N ASN A 348 -21.81 -7.61 18.78
CA ASN A 348 -22.88 -6.60 18.87
C ASN A 348 -22.99 -5.88 20.24
N ASP A 349 -21.87 -5.70 20.98
CA ASP A 349 -21.85 -4.88 22.19
C ASP A 349 -21.53 -3.39 21.94
N GLY A 350 -21.10 -3.04 20.72
CA GLY A 350 -20.72 -1.69 20.31
C GLY A 350 -19.22 -1.50 20.15
N ASN A 351 -18.39 -2.48 20.49
CA ASN A 351 -16.94 -2.38 20.48
C ASN A 351 -16.34 -2.84 19.13
N LEU A 352 -15.03 -2.72 18.95
CA LEU A 352 -14.32 -3.35 17.84
C LEU A 352 -13.50 -4.53 18.34
N ASP A 353 -13.92 -5.72 17.96
CA ASP A 353 -13.19 -6.98 18.05
C ASP A 353 -12.20 -7.09 16.88
N ALA A 354 -11.21 -7.98 16.98
CA ALA A 354 -10.33 -8.36 15.87
C ALA A 354 -10.31 -9.87 15.64
N ALA A 355 -10.25 -10.31 14.38
CA ALA A 355 -10.08 -11.71 14.00
C ALA A 355 -8.79 -11.87 13.17
N VAL A 356 -7.93 -12.78 13.60
CA VAL A 356 -6.57 -12.97 13.09
C VAL A 356 -6.44 -14.40 12.58
N PRO A 357 -6.12 -14.62 11.29
CA PRO A 357 -5.91 -15.94 10.73
C PRO A 357 -4.46 -16.36 10.93
N ASP A 358 -4.24 -17.47 11.62
CA ASP A 358 -2.91 -18.05 11.79
C ASP A 358 -2.49 -18.78 10.52
N LEU A 359 -1.33 -18.42 9.97
CA LEU A 359 -0.89 -18.94 8.69
C LEU A 359 -0.57 -20.44 8.78
N TYR A 360 -0.05 -20.91 9.92
CA TYR A 360 0.43 -22.28 10.08
C TYR A 360 -0.33 -23.12 11.13
N ALA A 361 -1.17 -22.50 11.97
CA ALA A 361 -1.98 -23.19 12.98
C ALA A 361 -3.43 -23.45 12.48
N SER A 362 -4.07 -24.53 12.96
CA SER A 362 -5.37 -25.00 12.43
C SER A 362 -6.59 -24.28 13.00
N ASN A 363 -6.45 -22.98 13.22
CA ASN A 363 -7.39 -22.09 13.88
C ASN A 363 -7.34 -20.69 13.24
N PHE A 364 -8.28 -19.86 13.65
CA PHE A 364 -8.07 -18.41 13.72
C PHE A 364 -8.34 -17.98 15.17
N VAL A 365 -7.69 -16.91 15.60
CA VAL A 365 -7.93 -16.29 16.90
C VAL A 365 -8.94 -15.16 16.74
N GLU A 366 -9.99 -15.17 17.56
CA GLU A 366 -10.80 -14.00 17.86
C GLU A 366 -10.27 -13.31 19.12
N LEU A 367 -10.03 -12.00 18.99
CA LEU A 367 -9.65 -11.07 20.06
C LEU A 367 -10.85 -10.15 20.31
N ALA A 368 -11.71 -10.50 21.27
CA ALA A 368 -12.94 -9.73 21.53
C ALA A 368 -12.64 -8.42 22.28
N GLY A 369 -13.13 -7.28 21.78
CA GLY A 369 -12.87 -5.93 22.26
C GLY A 369 -13.63 -5.56 23.54
N ASP A 370 -13.10 -4.60 24.31
CA ASP A 370 -13.73 -4.06 25.52
C ASP A 370 -14.20 -2.60 25.42
N GLY A 371 -14.11 -2.01 24.22
CA GLY A 371 -14.46 -0.61 23.97
C GLY A 371 -13.43 0.40 24.47
N THR A 372 -12.37 -0.04 25.15
CA THR A 372 -11.25 0.81 25.58
C THR A 372 -10.06 0.75 24.62
N GLY A 373 -10.25 0.14 23.45
CA GLY A 373 -9.20 -0.15 22.47
C GLY A 373 -8.34 -1.37 22.83
N LYS A 374 -8.86 -2.29 23.66
CA LYS A 374 -8.18 -3.52 24.08
C LYS A 374 -9.05 -4.74 23.85
N PHE A 375 -8.41 -5.90 23.78
CA PHE A 375 -9.10 -7.18 23.69
C PHE A 375 -9.06 -7.93 25.04
N VAL A 376 -10.19 -8.54 25.43
CA VAL A 376 -10.42 -9.15 26.76
C VAL A 376 -10.73 -10.64 26.72
N SER A 377 -10.94 -11.24 25.55
CA SER A 377 -10.92 -12.70 25.42
C SER A 377 -10.29 -13.16 24.11
N HIS A 378 -9.31 -14.06 24.23
CA HIS A 378 -8.82 -14.93 23.16
C HIS A 378 -9.82 -16.08 22.97
N ARG A 379 -10.28 -16.34 21.75
CA ARG A 379 -11.13 -17.50 21.44
C ARG A 379 -10.66 -18.19 20.16
N ASP A 380 -10.34 -19.47 20.32
CA ASP A 380 -9.78 -20.34 19.29
C ASP A 380 -10.86 -21.06 18.48
N TYR A 381 -10.87 -20.84 17.17
CA TYR A 381 -11.84 -21.45 16.26
C TYR A 381 -11.18 -22.44 15.31
N VAL A 382 -11.24 -23.72 15.67
CA VAL A 382 -10.69 -24.83 14.88
C VAL A 382 -11.31 -24.85 13.48
N VAL A 383 -10.46 -24.77 12.46
CA VAL A 383 -10.86 -24.86 11.06
C VAL A 383 -11.04 -26.35 10.68
N PRO A 384 -12.18 -26.80 10.12
CA PRO A 384 -12.48 -28.22 9.94
C PRO A 384 -11.49 -29.02 9.08
N GLN A 385 -10.80 -28.35 8.16
CA GLN A 385 -9.62 -28.81 7.44
C GLN A 385 -8.71 -27.59 7.26
N HIS A 386 -7.40 -27.72 7.45
CA HIS A 386 -6.47 -26.58 7.40
C HIS A 386 -5.11 -26.97 6.84
N GLY A 387 -4.53 -26.07 6.06
CA GLY A 387 -3.15 -26.09 5.63
C GLY A 387 -2.49 -24.72 5.79
N TYR A 388 -2.96 -23.66 5.10
CA TYR A 388 -2.50 -22.28 5.28
C TYR A 388 -3.65 -21.27 5.19
N SER A 389 -3.92 -20.50 6.25
CA SER A 389 -4.94 -19.44 6.26
C SER A 389 -4.37 -18.13 5.74
N VAL A 390 -4.90 -17.58 4.63
CA VAL A 390 -4.30 -16.40 3.95
C VAL A 390 -5.17 -15.14 3.93
N SER A 391 -6.46 -15.26 4.23
CA SER A 391 -7.39 -14.14 4.21
C SER A 391 -8.63 -14.41 5.08
N ILE A 392 -9.17 -13.36 5.69
CA ILE A 392 -10.33 -13.39 6.57
C ILE A 392 -11.18 -12.13 6.37
N ALA A 393 -12.51 -12.24 6.44
CA ALA A 393 -13.42 -11.09 6.43
C ALA A 393 -14.73 -11.37 7.20
N ALA A 394 -15.48 -10.31 7.49
CA ALA A 394 -16.71 -10.32 8.27
C ALA A 394 -17.94 -10.05 7.39
N GLY A 395 -19.12 -10.55 7.77
CA GLY A 395 -20.38 -10.16 7.12
C GLY A 395 -21.63 -10.86 7.65
N TYR A 396 -22.81 -10.36 7.25
CA TYR A 396 -24.10 -10.96 7.57
C TYR A 396 -24.49 -12.00 6.51
N MET A 397 -23.98 -13.23 6.64
CA MET A 397 -24.29 -14.39 5.78
C MET A 397 -25.62 -15.06 6.19
N ASP A 398 -26.12 -14.71 7.38
CA ASP A 398 -27.32 -15.19 8.05
C ASP A 398 -28.26 -14.01 8.43
N ALA A 399 -29.57 -14.27 8.51
CA ALA A 399 -30.59 -13.27 8.82
C ALA A 399 -30.75 -12.96 10.33
N ASP A 400 -29.98 -13.58 11.23
CA ASP A 400 -30.11 -13.42 12.70
C ASP A 400 -29.50 -12.13 13.28
N LYS A 401 -28.69 -11.43 12.45
CA LYS A 401 -27.99 -10.16 12.68
C LYS A 401 -26.73 -10.20 13.57
N ASN A 402 -26.10 -11.35 13.72
CA ASN A 402 -24.70 -11.42 14.17
C ASN A 402 -23.78 -11.34 12.95
N LEU A 403 -22.56 -10.79 13.11
CA LEU A 403 -21.57 -10.96 12.05
C LEU A 403 -21.06 -12.40 12.06
N ASP A 404 -21.02 -12.98 10.87
CA ASP A 404 -20.36 -14.24 10.59
C ASP A 404 -18.92 -13.95 10.10
N LEU A 405 -18.02 -14.91 10.29
CA LEU A 405 -16.67 -14.84 9.72
C LEU A 405 -16.53 -15.76 8.51
N VAL A 406 -15.74 -15.30 7.55
CA VAL A 406 -15.39 -16.04 6.34
C VAL A 406 -13.87 -16.12 6.24
N LEU A 407 -13.34 -17.34 6.18
CA LEU A 407 -11.91 -17.65 6.17
C LEU A 407 -11.53 -18.38 4.88
N LEU A 408 -10.36 -18.09 4.30
CA LEU A 408 -9.83 -18.76 3.11
C LEU A 408 -8.54 -19.54 3.41
N ASP A 409 -8.53 -20.82 3.05
CA ASP A 409 -7.37 -21.70 3.09
C ASP A 409 -6.76 -21.93 1.69
N ASP A 410 -5.46 -21.64 1.58
CA ASP A 410 -4.67 -21.67 0.35
C ASP A 410 -4.30 -23.10 -0.10
N ILE A 411 -4.05 -24.02 0.84
CA ILE A 411 -3.58 -25.39 0.57
C ILE A 411 -4.74 -26.33 0.28
N TYR A 412 -5.80 -26.27 1.09
CA TYR A 412 -6.96 -27.15 0.97
C TYR A 412 -7.97 -26.64 -0.07
N HIS A 413 -7.73 -25.43 -0.61
CA HIS A 413 -8.55 -24.80 -1.65
C HIS A 413 -10.01 -24.72 -1.18
N GLN A 414 -10.25 -23.92 -0.14
CA GLN A 414 -11.57 -23.85 0.50
C GLN A 414 -11.82 -22.54 1.25
N ILE A 415 -13.08 -22.13 1.23
CA ILE A 415 -13.66 -21.13 2.12
C ILE A 415 -14.30 -21.87 3.30
N THR A 416 -14.21 -21.35 4.52
CA THR A 416 -15.08 -21.78 5.63
C THR A 416 -15.87 -20.59 6.16
N VAL A 417 -17.19 -20.73 6.18
CA VAL A 417 -18.12 -19.76 6.78
C VAL A 417 -18.41 -20.20 8.22
N PHE A 418 -18.14 -19.33 9.18
CA PHE A 418 -18.31 -19.52 10.61
C PHE A 418 -19.48 -18.65 11.09
N PRO A 419 -20.68 -19.23 11.32
CA PRO A 419 -21.84 -18.43 11.69
C PRO A 419 -21.69 -17.82 13.09
N GLY A 420 -22.02 -16.55 13.25
CA GLY A 420 -21.96 -15.85 14.53
C GLY A 420 -22.99 -16.36 15.56
N ASN A 421 -22.87 -15.84 16.78
CA ASN A 421 -23.92 -15.90 17.81
C ASN A 421 -24.00 -14.54 18.53
N LYS A 422 -25.11 -14.30 19.24
CA LYS A 422 -25.41 -13.08 20.03
C LYS A 422 -24.52 -12.85 21.26
N ASN A 423 -23.34 -13.45 21.28
CA ASN A 423 -22.31 -13.35 22.31
C ASN A 423 -20.88 -13.35 21.70
N GLY A 424 -20.76 -13.00 20.41
CA GLY A 424 -19.51 -12.97 19.63
C GLY A 424 -18.95 -14.33 19.24
N ALA A 425 -19.25 -15.39 20.00
CA ALA A 425 -18.67 -16.70 19.74
C ALA A 425 -19.18 -17.30 18.42
N PHE A 426 -18.28 -17.77 17.57
CA PHE A 426 -18.65 -18.44 16.32
C PHE A 426 -19.09 -19.91 16.51
N ARG A 427 -19.98 -20.36 15.64
CA ARG A 427 -20.44 -21.75 15.51
C ARG A 427 -19.45 -22.54 14.64
N PRO A 428 -19.36 -23.88 14.78
CA PRO A 428 -18.50 -24.70 13.93
C PRO A 428 -18.74 -24.43 12.45
N GLY A 429 -17.67 -24.07 11.74
CA GLY A 429 -17.75 -23.56 10.38
C GLY A 429 -18.20 -24.60 9.34
N THR A 430 -18.88 -24.13 8.30
CA THR A 430 -19.24 -24.93 7.12
C THR A 430 -18.29 -24.61 5.98
N THR A 431 -17.63 -25.65 5.47
CA THR A 431 -16.57 -25.54 4.46
C THR A 431 -17.13 -25.71 3.04
N TYR A 432 -16.68 -24.85 2.13
CA TYR A 432 -17.01 -24.79 0.71
C TYR A 432 -15.72 -24.84 -0.11
N PRO A 433 -15.54 -25.76 -1.07
CA PRO A 433 -14.32 -25.81 -1.87
C PRO A 433 -14.22 -24.58 -2.79
N THR A 434 -13.02 -24.00 -2.88
CA THR A 434 -12.60 -23.24 -4.06
C THR A 434 -12.18 -24.22 -5.15
N THR A 435 -12.32 -23.82 -6.41
CA THR A 435 -11.98 -24.72 -7.52
C THR A 435 -10.47 -24.88 -7.73
N VAL A 436 -9.68 -23.98 -7.11
CA VAL A 436 -8.21 -23.91 -7.15
C VAL A 436 -7.68 -23.13 -5.94
N LYS A 437 -6.34 -23.05 -5.85
CA LYS A 437 -5.60 -22.06 -5.07
C LYS A 437 -6.18 -20.64 -5.22
N SER A 438 -6.57 -20.04 -4.09
CA SER A 438 -7.08 -18.67 -4.03
C SER A 438 -6.38 -17.87 -2.93
N THR A 439 -6.11 -16.59 -3.19
CA THR A 439 -5.14 -15.75 -2.45
C THR A 439 -5.79 -14.76 -1.48
N TRP A 440 -7.05 -14.40 -1.72
CA TRP A 440 -7.79 -13.42 -0.92
C TRP A 440 -9.30 -13.61 -1.03
N LEU A 441 -10.06 -13.07 -0.07
CA LEU A 441 -11.53 -13.07 -0.10
C LEU A 441 -12.14 -11.69 0.24
N SER A 442 -13.38 -11.46 -0.19
CA SER A 442 -14.21 -10.33 0.24
C SER A 442 -15.67 -10.77 0.43
N VAL A 443 -16.42 -10.02 1.23
CA VAL A 443 -17.79 -10.35 1.68
C VAL A 443 -18.66 -9.09 1.60
N ALA A 444 -19.78 -9.17 0.87
CA ALA A 444 -20.79 -8.11 0.77
C ALA A 444 -22.06 -8.62 0.05
N ASP A 445 -23.17 -7.88 0.06
CA ASP A 445 -24.34 -8.18 -0.78
C ASP A 445 -24.05 -7.85 -2.26
N LEU A 446 -23.51 -8.83 -2.99
CA LEU A 446 -23.01 -8.67 -4.35
C LEU A 446 -24.12 -8.71 -5.41
N ASN A 447 -25.34 -9.12 -5.04
CA ASN A 447 -26.46 -9.28 -5.96
C ASN A 447 -27.66 -8.34 -5.68
N GLY A 448 -27.71 -7.75 -4.47
CA GLY A 448 -28.72 -6.78 -4.05
C GLY A 448 -29.99 -7.40 -3.45
N ASP A 449 -29.95 -8.64 -2.95
CA ASP A 449 -31.12 -9.32 -2.33
C ASP A 449 -31.18 -9.26 -0.80
N GLY A 450 -30.25 -8.53 -0.17
CA GLY A 450 -30.23 -8.25 1.27
C GLY A 450 -29.48 -9.30 2.11
N LYS A 451 -28.53 -10.03 1.50
CA LYS A 451 -27.71 -11.06 2.16
C LYS A 451 -26.26 -10.90 1.70
N ASN A 452 -25.28 -11.19 2.54
CA ASN A 452 -23.91 -11.18 2.07
C ASN A 452 -23.57 -12.45 1.26
N ASP A 453 -22.87 -12.22 0.15
CA ASP A 453 -22.21 -13.18 -0.73
C ASP A 453 -20.69 -13.18 -0.43
N VAL A 454 -19.97 -14.20 -0.90
CA VAL A 454 -18.49 -14.26 -0.83
C VAL A 454 -17.88 -14.22 -2.22
N VAL A 455 -16.73 -13.57 -2.36
CA VAL A 455 -15.89 -13.64 -3.55
C VAL A 455 -14.44 -13.97 -3.20
N THR A 456 -13.79 -14.85 -3.98
CA THR A 456 -12.34 -15.15 -3.85
C THR A 456 -11.53 -14.74 -5.06
N ALA A 457 -10.25 -14.43 -4.84
CA ALA A 457 -9.24 -14.16 -5.86
C ALA A 457 -8.50 -15.47 -6.23
N ASP A 458 -8.83 -16.08 -7.39
CA ASP A 458 -8.41 -17.45 -7.74
C ASP A 458 -7.13 -17.48 -8.59
N GLY A 459 -5.98 -17.28 -7.94
CA GLY A 459 -4.67 -17.05 -8.57
C GLY A 459 -4.37 -17.89 -9.81
N THR A 460 -4.47 -19.21 -9.69
CA THR A 460 -4.08 -20.13 -10.78
C THR A 460 -5.10 -20.30 -11.89
N ASN A 461 -6.35 -19.86 -11.71
CA ASN A 461 -7.41 -19.95 -12.73
C ASN A 461 -7.63 -18.64 -13.51
N ASN A 462 -7.05 -17.52 -13.08
CA ASN A 462 -7.38 -16.19 -13.60
C ASN A 462 -8.88 -15.85 -13.42
N THR A 463 -9.49 -16.30 -12.33
CA THR A 463 -10.91 -16.06 -12.02
C THR A 463 -11.11 -15.34 -10.70
N VAL A 464 -12.33 -14.85 -10.52
CA VAL A 464 -12.95 -14.76 -9.20
C VAL A 464 -14.11 -15.75 -9.10
N SER A 465 -14.21 -16.45 -7.98
CA SER A 465 -15.34 -17.33 -7.68
C SER A 465 -16.31 -16.58 -6.78
N VAL A 466 -17.54 -16.37 -7.26
CA VAL A 466 -18.60 -15.66 -6.52
C VAL A 466 -19.60 -16.68 -5.99
N TYR A 467 -19.74 -16.74 -4.68
CA TYR A 467 -20.60 -17.65 -3.93
C TYR A 467 -21.79 -16.89 -3.37
N LEU A 468 -22.97 -17.08 -3.97
CA LEU A 468 -24.16 -16.37 -3.50
C LEU A 468 -24.67 -16.92 -2.15
N GLY A 469 -25.02 -16.02 -1.23
CA GLY A 469 -25.55 -16.33 0.08
C GLY A 469 -27.01 -16.79 0.03
N ASN A 470 -27.34 -17.85 0.77
CA ASN A 470 -28.73 -18.27 0.95
C ASN A 470 -29.45 -17.51 2.08
N GLY A 471 -28.73 -16.72 2.89
CA GLY A 471 -29.29 -15.91 4.00
C GLY A 471 -29.56 -16.73 5.26
N ASN A 472 -28.83 -17.83 5.42
CA ASN A 472 -28.94 -18.81 6.50
C ASN A 472 -27.57 -19.40 6.90
N GLY A 473 -26.49 -18.64 6.66
CA GLY A 473 -25.12 -19.07 6.88
C GLY A 473 -24.58 -20.07 5.85
N THR A 474 -25.29 -20.33 4.75
CA THR A 474 -24.84 -21.25 3.69
C THR A 474 -24.68 -20.58 2.33
N LEU A 475 -23.69 -21.04 1.57
CA LEU A 475 -23.38 -20.59 0.22
C LEU A 475 -23.99 -21.50 -0.86
N GLN A 476 -24.27 -20.92 -2.02
CA GLN A 476 -24.55 -21.62 -3.27
C GLN A 476 -23.24 -22.11 -3.93
N ASN A 477 -23.34 -22.91 -4.99
CA ASN A 477 -22.19 -23.25 -5.82
C ASN A 477 -21.60 -21.96 -6.46
N PRO A 478 -20.27 -21.81 -6.55
CA PRO A 478 -19.66 -20.61 -7.10
C PRO A 478 -19.96 -20.47 -8.59
N VAL A 479 -20.22 -19.23 -9.01
CA VAL A 479 -20.10 -18.80 -10.40
C VAL A 479 -18.72 -18.19 -10.58
N THR A 480 -17.90 -18.79 -11.44
CA THR A 480 -16.60 -18.23 -11.78
C THR A 480 -16.75 -17.17 -12.85
N TYR A 481 -16.16 -16.00 -12.60
CA TYR A 481 -16.03 -14.95 -13.59
C TYR A 481 -14.56 -14.84 -14.00
N ALA A 482 -14.31 -14.86 -15.30
CA ALA A 482 -12.99 -14.65 -15.84
C ALA A 482 -12.48 -13.26 -15.46
N THR A 483 -11.18 -13.17 -15.26
CA THR A 483 -10.43 -11.94 -15.01
C THR A 483 -9.07 -12.05 -15.73
N GLY A 484 -8.23 -11.01 -15.70
CA GLY A 484 -6.86 -11.05 -16.26
C GLY A 484 -5.91 -12.00 -15.49
N SER A 485 -4.59 -11.80 -15.59
CA SER A 485 -3.62 -12.78 -15.08
C SER A 485 -3.33 -12.69 -13.56
N ASP A 486 -3.33 -13.84 -12.87
CA ASP A 486 -2.84 -14.10 -11.50
C ASP A 486 -3.41 -13.18 -10.37
N PRO A 487 -4.67 -13.37 -9.96
CA PRO A 487 -5.29 -12.60 -8.88
C PRO A 487 -4.76 -12.87 -7.46
N THR A 488 -4.45 -11.79 -6.74
CA THR A 488 -3.80 -11.69 -5.42
C THR A 488 -4.65 -10.99 -4.33
N PHE A 489 -5.73 -10.28 -4.68
CA PHE A 489 -6.60 -9.53 -3.75
C PHE A 489 -8.03 -9.37 -4.32
N VAL A 490 -9.04 -9.08 -3.49
CA VAL A 490 -10.41 -8.72 -3.93
C VAL A 490 -11.11 -7.81 -2.90
N ALA A 491 -11.90 -6.81 -3.35
CA ALA A 491 -12.50 -5.73 -2.53
C ALA A 491 -13.83 -5.17 -3.11
N SER A 492 -14.45 -4.18 -2.42
CA SER A 492 -15.91 -3.95 -2.46
C SER A 492 -16.44 -2.48 -2.32
N ALA A 493 -17.28 -1.97 -3.26
CA ALA A 493 -18.02 -0.67 -3.35
C ALA A 493 -19.08 -0.64 -4.55
N ASP A 494 -19.39 0.47 -5.28
CA ASP A 494 -20.40 0.61 -6.39
C ASP A 494 -19.96 1.60 -7.54
N VAL A 495 -19.19 1.15 -8.54
CA VAL A 495 -18.42 1.98 -9.52
C VAL A 495 -19.12 3.17 -10.16
N ASN A 496 -20.42 3.04 -10.43
CA ASN A 496 -21.18 3.87 -11.35
C ASN A 496 -22.34 4.59 -10.64
N GLY A 497 -22.46 4.40 -9.32
CA GLY A 497 -23.58 4.92 -8.54
C GLY A 497 -24.92 4.37 -9.00
N ASP A 498 -24.95 3.18 -9.60
CA ASP A 498 -26.21 2.52 -10.00
C ASP A 498 -26.85 1.72 -8.85
N GLY A 499 -26.17 1.66 -7.70
CA GLY A 499 -26.64 1.06 -6.46
C GLY A 499 -26.33 -0.43 -6.34
N LYS A 500 -25.43 -0.98 -7.18
CA LYS A 500 -25.01 -2.38 -7.13
C LYS A 500 -23.51 -2.53 -6.91
N LEU A 501 -23.16 -3.67 -6.36
CA LEU A 501 -21.82 -4.00 -5.92
C LEU A 501 -21.07 -4.76 -7.03
N ASP A 502 -20.16 -4.08 -7.74
CA ASP A 502 -19.27 -4.65 -8.79
C ASP A 502 -18.22 -5.64 -8.21
N LEU A 503 -17.01 -5.74 -8.76
CA LEU A 503 -15.85 -6.31 -8.06
C LEU A 503 -14.58 -5.52 -8.34
N ILE A 504 -13.71 -5.36 -7.33
CA ILE A 504 -12.30 -4.98 -7.49
C ILE A 504 -11.45 -6.20 -7.19
N THR A 505 -10.43 -6.53 -7.98
CA THR A 505 -9.39 -7.52 -7.61
C THR A 505 -8.01 -6.87 -7.70
N ALA A 506 -6.97 -7.29 -6.97
CA ALA A 506 -5.55 -6.95 -7.28
C ALA A 506 -4.84 -8.21 -7.74
N ASN A 507 -3.83 -8.06 -8.59
CA ASN A 507 -3.23 -9.14 -9.38
C ASN A 507 -1.85 -8.70 -9.92
N THR A 508 -1.03 -9.64 -10.39
CA THR A 508 0.44 -9.44 -10.52
C THR A 508 0.98 -8.25 -11.37
N ASN A 509 0.19 -7.57 -12.21
CA ASN A 509 0.50 -6.22 -12.77
C ASN A 509 -0.79 -5.42 -13.06
N SER A 510 -1.80 -5.53 -12.19
CA SER A 510 -3.17 -5.68 -12.69
C SER A 510 -4.22 -5.68 -11.58
N PHE A 511 -5.48 -5.27 -11.82
CA PHE A 511 -6.52 -5.21 -10.77
C PHE A 511 -7.97 -5.48 -11.35
N SER A 512 -8.98 -6.34 -11.01
CA SER A 512 -10.19 -6.67 -11.90
C SER A 512 -11.57 -5.99 -11.77
N VAL A 513 -12.13 -5.29 -12.82
CA VAL A 513 -13.52 -4.75 -12.81
C VAL A 513 -14.44 -5.83 -13.29
N LEU A 514 -15.45 -6.14 -12.51
CA LEU A 514 -16.58 -6.91 -13.00
C LEU A 514 -17.80 -6.07 -12.67
N LEU A 515 -18.34 -5.34 -13.66
CA LEU A 515 -19.50 -4.47 -13.44
C LEU A 515 -20.72 -5.31 -13.06
N ALA A 516 -21.46 -4.88 -12.04
CA ALA A 516 -22.64 -5.59 -11.58
C ALA A 516 -23.78 -5.51 -12.61
N SER A 517 -24.50 -6.62 -12.79
CA SER A 517 -25.65 -6.72 -13.70
C SER A 517 -26.79 -7.52 -13.07
N GLY A 518 -27.99 -7.43 -13.62
CA GLY A 518 -29.19 -8.08 -13.08
C GLY A 518 -29.20 -9.62 -13.12
N SER A 519 -28.08 -10.29 -13.42
CA SER A 519 -27.94 -11.75 -13.40
C SER A 519 -26.51 -12.21 -13.07
N GLY A 520 -25.74 -11.42 -12.30
CA GLY A 520 -24.31 -11.65 -12.05
C GLY A 520 -23.46 -10.52 -12.64
N TYR A 521 -22.23 -10.80 -13.05
CA TYR A 521 -21.32 -9.76 -13.56
C TYR A 521 -21.18 -9.72 -15.09
N LEU A 522 -20.88 -8.52 -15.60
CA LEU A 522 -20.40 -8.33 -16.96
C LEU A 522 -18.97 -8.87 -17.14
N SER A 523 -18.55 -9.01 -18.40
CA SER A 523 -17.15 -9.30 -18.72
C SER A 523 -16.22 -8.22 -18.17
N HIS A 524 -15.03 -8.61 -17.73
CA HIS A 524 -14.15 -7.70 -17.04
C HIS A 524 -13.56 -6.60 -17.93
N VAL A 525 -13.28 -5.45 -17.32
CA VAL A 525 -12.54 -4.33 -17.94
C VAL A 525 -11.12 -4.25 -17.37
N ASP A 526 -10.22 -3.60 -18.11
CA ASP A 526 -8.78 -3.59 -17.90
C ASP A 526 -8.13 -2.15 -17.84
N TYR A 527 -7.68 -1.63 -16.68
CA TYR A 527 -6.61 -0.61 -16.44
C TYR A 527 -5.31 -1.18 -15.81
N THR A 528 -4.18 -0.55 -16.13
CA THR A 528 -2.83 -1.03 -15.75
C THR A 528 -2.26 -0.42 -14.47
N VAL A 529 -1.52 -1.21 -13.68
CA VAL A 529 -0.69 -0.73 -12.55
C VAL A 529 0.39 -1.78 -12.19
N SER A 530 1.61 -1.41 -11.80
CA SER A 530 2.64 -2.43 -11.51
C SER A 530 2.49 -3.05 -10.11
N LEU A 531 2.43 -4.37 -10.03
CA LEU A 531 2.44 -5.16 -8.78
C LEU A 531 1.52 -4.61 -7.66
N PRO A 532 0.22 -4.42 -7.91
CA PRO A 532 -0.73 -3.96 -6.90
C PRO A 532 -0.99 -5.02 -5.82
N ALA A 533 -1.11 -4.57 -4.58
CA ALA A 533 -1.39 -5.40 -3.40
C ALA A 533 -2.77 -5.12 -2.78
N LYS A 534 -3.10 -3.83 -2.54
CA LYS A 534 -4.26 -3.39 -1.74
C LYS A 534 -4.91 -2.14 -2.32
N PHE A 535 -6.11 -1.83 -1.84
CA PHE A 535 -6.96 -0.75 -2.33
C PHE A 535 -7.61 0.08 -1.22
N ALA A 536 -7.64 1.40 -1.38
CA ALA A 536 -8.38 2.35 -0.55
C ALA A 536 -9.24 3.27 -1.42
N PHE A 537 -10.56 3.28 -1.22
CA PHE A 537 -11.48 4.08 -2.01
C PHE A 537 -11.93 5.33 -1.24
N GLY A 538 -12.04 6.47 -1.91
CA GLY A 538 -12.46 7.75 -1.31
C GLY A 538 -12.72 8.81 -2.39
N ASP A 539 -13.48 9.86 -2.10
CA ASP A 539 -13.58 11.03 -2.98
C ASP A 539 -12.36 11.90 -2.72
N PHE A 540 -11.26 11.68 -3.46
CA PHE A 540 -9.98 12.34 -3.18
C PHE A 540 -9.84 13.67 -3.93
N ASN A 541 -10.68 13.93 -4.95
CA ASN A 541 -10.70 15.16 -5.72
C ASN A 541 -11.89 16.11 -5.37
N ALA A 542 -12.84 15.65 -4.54
CA ALA A 542 -14.09 16.32 -4.16
C ALA A 542 -15.07 16.59 -5.33
N ASP A 543 -15.09 15.72 -6.36
CA ASP A 543 -16.01 15.81 -7.50
C ASP A 543 -17.35 15.09 -7.31
N GLY A 544 -17.51 14.33 -6.22
CA GLY A 544 -18.73 13.59 -5.87
C GLY A 544 -18.77 12.15 -6.40
N LYS A 545 -17.65 11.65 -6.92
CA LYS A 545 -17.43 10.24 -7.29
C LYS A 545 -16.43 9.62 -6.31
N LEU A 546 -16.05 8.36 -6.51
CA LEU A 546 -15.12 7.69 -5.60
C LEU A 546 -13.92 7.13 -6.37
N ASP A 547 -12.77 7.68 -6.02
CA ASP A 547 -11.45 7.40 -6.55
C ASP A 547 -10.83 6.18 -5.84
N LEU A 548 -9.61 5.78 -6.24
CA LEU A 548 -8.83 4.72 -5.60
C LEU A 548 -7.37 5.10 -5.47
N VAL A 549 -6.82 4.85 -4.28
CA VAL A 549 -5.39 4.66 -4.07
C VAL A 549 -5.06 3.16 -4.02
N ILE A 550 -4.22 2.73 -4.96
CA ILE A 550 -3.65 1.37 -4.99
C ILE A 550 -2.32 1.38 -4.28
N GLY A 551 -2.11 0.51 -3.29
CA GLY A 551 -0.78 0.24 -2.75
C GLY A 551 -0.08 -0.87 -3.54
N ASN A 552 1.14 -0.65 -4.04
CA ASN A 552 1.93 -1.61 -4.82
C ASN A 552 3.09 -2.21 -4.01
N ILE A 553 3.50 -3.45 -4.33
CA ILE A 553 4.55 -4.26 -3.66
C ILE A 553 5.98 -3.68 -3.84
N LYS A 554 6.13 -2.42 -4.28
CA LYS A 554 7.42 -1.75 -4.54
C LYS A 554 7.37 -0.27 -4.18
N GLY A 555 6.98 0.07 -2.94
CA GLY A 555 7.09 1.43 -2.40
C GLY A 555 6.42 2.53 -3.24
N THR A 556 5.31 2.21 -3.90
CA THR A 556 4.57 3.18 -4.73
C THR A 556 3.08 2.98 -4.58
N ALA A 557 2.33 4.07 -4.67
CA ALA A 557 0.89 4.08 -4.70
C ALA A 557 0.39 4.72 -6.00
N ASN A 558 -0.69 4.21 -6.59
CA ASN A 558 -1.31 4.83 -7.75
C ASN A 558 -2.70 5.34 -7.38
N VAL A 559 -2.88 6.66 -7.44
CA VAL A 559 -4.19 7.30 -7.42
C VAL A 559 -4.78 7.24 -8.82
N PHE A 560 -6.08 6.99 -8.90
CA PHE A 560 -6.88 7.08 -10.11
C PHE A 560 -8.22 7.74 -9.78
N THR A 561 -8.79 8.52 -10.69
CA THR A 561 -10.07 9.20 -10.46
C THR A 561 -11.27 8.47 -11.03
N GLY A 562 -12.41 8.57 -10.33
CA GLY A 562 -13.70 8.05 -10.76
C GLY A 562 -14.27 8.81 -11.95
N ASN A 563 -14.66 8.11 -13.02
CA ASN A 563 -15.47 8.74 -14.07
C ASN A 563 -16.96 8.71 -13.72
N GLY A 564 -17.39 7.79 -12.85
CA GLY A 564 -18.76 7.65 -12.35
C GLY A 564 -19.68 6.85 -13.27
N ASP A 565 -19.12 6.10 -14.22
CA ASP A 565 -19.83 5.26 -15.19
C ASP A 565 -19.36 3.79 -15.20
N GLY A 566 -18.46 3.42 -14.30
CA GLY A 566 -17.74 2.14 -14.36
C GLY A 566 -16.31 2.26 -14.86
N THR A 567 -15.91 3.42 -15.37
CA THR A 567 -14.56 3.68 -15.84
C THR A 567 -13.77 4.61 -14.92
N PHE A 568 -12.46 4.54 -15.05
CA PHE A 568 -11.54 5.25 -14.17
C PHE A 568 -10.36 5.81 -14.95
N THR A 569 -10.01 7.05 -14.63
CA THR A 569 -8.94 7.79 -15.30
C THR A 569 -7.65 7.67 -14.47
N ALA A 570 -6.51 7.42 -15.12
CA ALA A 570 -5.24 7.35 -14.43
C ALA A 570 -4.88 8.71 -13.81
N GLY A 571 -4.63 8.72 -12.50
CA GLY A 571 -4.27 9.91 -11.74
C GLY A 571 -2.80 9.91 -11.34
N MET A 572 -2.49 10.56 -10.22
CA MET A 572 -1.13 10.69 -9.71
C MET A 572 -0.58 9.33 -9.24
N LYS A 573 0.60 8.93 -9.74
CA LYS A 573 1.43 7.94 -9.05
C LYS A 573 2.29 8.64 -7.99
N ILE A 574 2.17 8.19 -6.75
CA ILE A 574 2.89 8.68 -5.58
C ILE A 574 3.97 7.65 -5.22
N SER A 575 5.19 8.10 -4.90
CA SER A 575 6.19 7.25 -4.27
C SER A 575 5.95 7.22 -2.76
N VAL A 576 5.71 6.04 -2.20
CA VAL A 576 5.61 5.81 -0.75
C VAL A 576 6.86 5.07 -0.30
N GLY A 577 7.87 5.83 0.12
CA GLY A 577 9.25 5.36 0.29
C GLY A 577 9.34 4.04 1.07
N GLY A 578 9.94 3.02 0.44
CA GLY A 578 10.13 1.69 1.01
C GLY A 578 10.73 0.74 -0.01
N THR A 579 11.63 -0.13 0.44
CA THR A 579 12.34 -1.09 -0.43
C THR A 579 12.49 -2.45 0.23
N VAL A 580 12.24 -3.50 -0.58
CA VAL A 580 12.44 -4.94 -0.32
C VAL A 580 11.65 -5.48 0.88
#